data_AF-A0AAT9UYW8-F1
#
_entry.id   AF-A0AAT9UYW8-F1
#
_cell.length_a   1.000
_cell.length_b   1.000
_cell.length_c   1.000
_cell.angle_alpha   90.00
_cell.angle_beta   90.00
_cell.angle_gamma   90.00
#
_symmetry.space_group_name_H-M   'P 1'
#
loop_
_entity.id
_entity.type
_entity.pdbx_description
1 polymer ?
#
loop_
_entity_poly.entity_id
_entity_poly.type
_entity_poly.pdbx_seq_one_letter_code
_entity_poly.pdbx_strand_id
1 'polypeptide(L)'
;HSDDREAREAACEIHQAAETMIRDFIARQYPDQAERLTDFMVTVMAGLSASARAGYSEARLRETVRLCTDVLEQALPDAAGADVE
;
A
#
# COMPACT_ATOMS: atom_id res chain seq x y z
N HIS A 1 -1.96 -17.32 -23.69
CA HIS A 1 -1.38 -17.59 -22.37
C HIS A 1 0.08 -17.13 -22.46
N SER A 2 0.40 -15.96 -21.93
CA SER A 2 1.80 -15.53 -21.83
C SER A 2 2.28 -16.06 -20.48
N ASP A 3 2.98 -17.18 -20.51
CA ASP A 3 3.70 -17.73 -19.35
C ASP A 3 5.18 -17.37 -19.54
N ASP A 4 5.41 -16.07 -19.64
CA ASP A 4 6.75 -15.52 -19.72
C ASP A 4 7.27 -15.40 -18.29
N ARG A 5 7.96 -16.46 -17.87
CA ARG A 5 8.56 -16.55 -16.55
C ARG A 5 9.47 -15.35 -16.25
N GLU A 6 10.13 -14.82 -17.26
CA GLU A 6 11.02 -13.66 -17.16
C GLU A 6 10.21 -12.38 -16.88
N ALA A 7 9.05 -12.22 -17.54
CA ALA A 7 8.13 -11.13 -17.24
C ALA A 7 7.52 -11.23 -15.83
N ARG A 8 7.28 -12.46 -15.34
CA ARG A 8 6.78 -12.69 -13.98
C ARG A 8 7.84 -12.39 -12.92
N GLU A 9 9.08 -12.83 -13.14
CA GLU A 9 10.21 -12.57 -12.25
C GLU A 9 10.50 -11.06 -12.17
N ALA A 10 10.55 -10.36 -13.31
CA ALA A 10 10.71 -8.91 -13.35
C ALA A 10 9.56 -8.15 -12.66
N ALA A 11 8.31 -8.58 -12.85
CA ALA A 11 7.17 -7.99 -12.14
C ALA A 11 7.25 -8.20 -10.63
N CYS A 12 7.71 -9.38 -10.18
CA CYS A 12 7.94 -9.67 -8.77
C CYS A 12 9.05 -8.81 -8.16
N GLU A 13 10.17 -8.63 -8.86
CA GLU A 13 11.29 -7.80 -8.39
C GLU A 13 10.88 -6.33 -8.23
N ILE A 14 10.16 -5.78 -9.22
CA ILE A 14 9.62 -4.42 -9.16
C ILE A 14 8.63 -4.29 -7.99
N HIS A 15 7.79 -5.31 -7.76
CA HIS A 15 6.85 -5.31 -6.66
C HIS A 15 7.56 -5.28 -5.31
N GLN A 16 8.55 -6.16 -5.09
CA GLN A 16 9.33 -6.23 -3.86
C GLN A 16 10.13 -4.94 -3.58
N ALA A 17 10.66 -4.31 -4.62
CA ALA A 17 11.35 -3.03 -4.49
C ALA A 17 10.38 -1.90 -4.04
N ALA A 18 9.17 -1.88 -4.61
CA ALA A 18 8.13 -0.93 -4.21
C ALA A 18 7.65 -1.18 -2.77
N GLU A 19 7.41 -2.44 -2.39
CA GLU A 19 7.06 -2.83 -1.01
C GLU A 19 8.13 -2.37 -0.01
N THR A 20 9.40 -2.61 -0.33
CA THR A 20 10.53 -2.19 0.52
C THR A 20 10.59 -0.67 0.68
N MET A 21 10.42 0.08 -0.41
CA MET A 21 10.42 1.55 -0.34
C MET A 21 9.27 2.08 0.53
N ILE A 22 8.08 1.48 0.44
CA ILE A 22 6.91 1.86 1.24
C ILE A 22 7.16 1.54 2.72
N ARG A 23 7.66 0.35 3.02
CA ARG A 23 7.99 -0.05 4.39
C ARG A 23 9.03 0.88 4.99
N ASP A 24 10.10 1.18 4.26
CA ASP A 24 11.18 2.06 4.74
C ASP A 24 10.70 3.50 4.96
N PHE A 25 9.72 3.96 4.18
CA PHE A 25 9.06 5.24 4.41
C PHE A 25 8.21 5.24 5.67
N ILE A 26 7.37 4.21 5.86
CA ILE A 26 6.48 4.09 7.01
C ILE A 26 7.27 3.89 8.30
N ALA A 27 8.32 3.07 8.28
CA ALA A 27 9.15 2.75 9.44
C ALA A 27 9.85 3.96 10.05
N ARG A 28 10.04 5.06 9.29
CA ARG A 28 10.59 6.32 9.80
C ARG A 28 9.66 7.02 10.80
N GLN A 29 8.35 6.78 10.71
CA GLN A 29 7.33 7.43 11.53
C GLN A 29 6.60 6.44 12.45
N TYR A 30 6.40 5.21 11.98
CA TYR A 30 5.63 4.17 12.68
C TYR A 30 6.36 2.82 12.58
N PRO A 31 7.54 2.66 13.21
CA PRO A 31 8.37 1.46 13.09
C PRO A 31 7.62 0.18 13.48
N ASP A 32 6.85 0.22 14.58
CA ASP A 32 6.12 -0.95 15.09
C ASP A 32 4.95 -1.39 14.19
N GLN A 33 4.51 -0.53 13.28
CA GLN A 33 3.38 -0.80 12.40
C GLN A 33 3.80 -0.88 10.93
N ALA A 34 5.08 -0.70 10.63
CA ALA A 34 5.59 -0.59 9.27
C ALA A 34 5.19 -1.78 8.41
N GLU A 35 5.27 -3.00 8.96
CA GLU A 35 4.85 -4.23 8.28
C GLU A 35 3.35 -4.20 7.94
N ARG A 36 2.49 -4.07 8.95
CA ARG A 36 1.03 -4.08 8.79
C ARG A 36 0.53 -2.99 7.84
N LEU A 37 1.09 -1.78 7.92
CA LEU A 37 0.69 -0.65 7.07
C LEU A 37 1.19 -0.84 5.63
N THR A 38 2.37 -1.46 5.44
CA THR A 38 2.87 -1.81 4.11
C THR A 38 1.96 -2.81 3.44
N ASP A 39 1.59 -3.90 4.12
CA ASP A 39 0.70 -4.93 3.58
C ASP A 39 -0.64 -4.34 3.13
N PHE A 40 -1.19 -3.43 3.93
CA PHE A 40 -2.41 -2.71 3.59
C PHE A 40 -2.22 -1.87 2.31
N MET A 41 -1.19 -1.02 2.26
CA MET A 41 -0.95 -0.14 1.12
C MET A 41 -0.70 -0.91 -0.17
N VAL A 42 0.06 -2.00 -0.10
CA VAL A 42 0.37 -2.86 -1.24
C VAL A 42 -0.92 -3.49 -1.78
N THR A 43 -1.77 -4.00 -0.90
CA THR A 43 -3.07 -4.58 -1.26
C THR A 43 -3.99 -3.54 -1.90
N VAL A 44 -4.08 -2.35 -1.32
CA VAL A 44 -4.88 -1.24 -1.85
C VAL A 44 -4.41 -0.83 -3.24
N MET A 45 -3.11 -0.61 -3.43
CA MET A 45 -2.55 -0.20 -4.73
C MET A 45 -2.70 -1.29 -5.79
N ALA A 46 -2.54 -2.57 -5.42
CA ALA A 46 -2.78 -3.68 -6.33
C ALA A 46 -4.25 -3.75 -6.77
N GLY A 47 -5.18 -3.62 -5.83
CA GLY A 47 -6.62 -3.59 -6.09
C GLY A 47 -7.06 -2.39 -6.96
N LEU A 48 -6.51 -1.20 -6.69
CA LEU A 48 -6.75 -0.01 -7.50
C LEU A 48 -6.20 -0.17 -8.93
N SER A 49 -5.00 -0.74 -9.07
CA SER A 49 -4.39 -1.03 -10.38
C SER A 49 -5.17 -2.06 -11.18
N ALA A 50 -5.73 -3.07 -10.51
CA ALA A 50 -6.64 -4.03 -11.14
C ALA A 50 -7.95 -3.37 -11.57
N SER A 51 -8.55 -2.55 -10.71
CA SER A 51 -9.81 -1.85 -10.97
C SER A 51 -9.67 -0.85 -12.13
N ALA A 52 -8.55 -0.13 -12.21
CA ALA A 52 -8.23 0.75 -13.32
C ALA A 52 -8.15 -0.02 -14.65
N ARG A 53 -7.46 -1.17 -14.67
CA ARG A 53 -7.41 -2.06 -15.84
C ARG A 53 -8.78 -2.62 -16.24
N ALA A 54 -9.67 -2.81 -15.27
CA ALA A 54 -11.06 -3.22 -15.49
C ALA A 54 -11.99 -2.08 -15.97
N GLY A 55 -11.47 -0.85 -16.16
CA GLY A 55 -12.21 0.28 -16.71
C GLY A 55 -12.96 1.12 -15.67
N TYR A 56 -12.58 1.05 -14.39
CA TYR A 56 -13.18 1.91 -13.38
C TYR A 56 -12.80 3.37 -13.64
N SER A 57 -13.79 4.26 -13.56
CA SER A 57 -13.57 5.71 -13.69
C SER A 57 -12.65 6.22 -12.56
N GLU A 58 -11.87 7.26 -12.85
CA GLU A 58 -11.03 7.94 -11.85
C GLU A 58 -11.81 8.34 -10.59
N ALA A 59 -13.04 8.86 -10.76
CA ALA A 59 -13.89 9.26 -9.63
C ALA A 59 -14.15 8.10 -8.65
N ARG A 60 -14.45 6.90 -9.17
CA ARG A 60 -14.64 5.70 -8.34
C ARG A 60 -13.36 5.26 -7.66
N LEU A 61 -12.22 5.30 -8.37
CA LEU A 61 -10.92 4.96 -7.78
C LEU A 61 -10.56 5.91 -6.64
N ARG A 62 -10.78 7.22 -6.85
CA ARG A 62 -10.53 8.26 -5.84
C ARG A 62 -11.41 8.10 -4.62
N GLU A 63 -12.67 7.72 -4.81
CA GLU A 63 -13.58 7.43 -3.70
C GLU A 63 -13.11 6.22 -2.88
N THR A 64 -12.64 5.15 -3.54
CA THR A 64 -12.02 4.02 -2.86
C THR A 64 -10.79 4.45 -2.05
N VAL A 65 -9.93 5.31 -2.62
CA VAL A 65 -8.76 5.83 -1.90
C VAL A 65 -9.18 6.61 -0.65
N ARG A 66 -10.21 7.46 -0.72
CA ARG A 66 -10.71 8.21 0.44
C ARG A 66 -11.15 7.28 1.56
N LEU A 67 -11.93 6.24 1.25
CA LEU A 67 -12.35 5.25 2.25
C LEU A 67 -11.15 4.53 2.88
N CYS A 68 -10.12 4.20 2.09
CA CYS A 68 -8.89 3.60 2.60
C CYS A 68 -8.12 4.57 3.51
N THR A 69 -8.08 5.86 3.17
CA THR A 69 -7.45 6.89 4.01
C THR A 69 -8.17 6.99 5.36
N ASP A 70 -9.50 7.01 5.39
CA ASP A 70 -10.26 7.06 6.64
C ASP A 70 -9.95 5.87 7.55
N VAL A 71 -9.76 4.67 6.97
CA VAL A 71 -9.36 3.46 7.72
C VAL A 71 -7.92 3.58 8.20
N LEU A 72 -7.02 4.14 7.38
CA LEU A 72 -5.62 4.35 7.74
C LEU A 72 -5.50 5.32 8.93
N GLU A 73 -6.21 6.45 8.90
CA GLU A 73 -6.23 7.42 9.99
C GLU A 73 -6.70 6.82 11.32
N GLN A 74 -7.67 5.90 11.27
CA GLN A 74 -8.11 5.16 12.46
C GLN A 74 -7.11 4.10 12.93
N ALA A 75 -6.29 3.57 12.03
CA ALA A 75 -5.31 2.53 12.33
C ALA A 75 -3.97 3.09 12.86
N LEU A 76 -3.65 4.33 12.54
CA LEU A 76 -2.46 5.01 13.03
C LEU A 76 -2.65 5.41 14.50
N PRO A 77 -1.64 5.20 15.38
CA PRO A 77 -1.70 5.69 16.74
C PRO A 77 -1.67 7.21 16.72
N ASP A 78 -2.31 7.80 17.71
CA ASP A 78 -2.18 9.22 17.97
C ASP A 78 -0.69 9.51 18.25
N ALA A 79 -0.08 10.38 17.45
CA ALA A 79 1.35 10.69 17.52
C ALA A 79 1.76 11.29 18.89
N ALA A 80 0.79 11.62 19.74
CA ALA A 80 0.96 12.16 21.09
C ALA A 80 1.28 11.10 22.18
N GLY A 81 1.28 9.81 21.87
CA GLY A 81 1.54 8.74 22.87
C GLY A 81 3.02 8.42 23.14
N ALA A 82 3.97 9.00 22.40
CA ALA A 82 5.39 8.66 22.48
C ALA A 82 6.20 9.47 23.51
N ASP A 83 5.55 10.37 24.28
CA ASP A 83 6.19 11.22 25.28
C ASP A 83 5.54 11.09 26.67
N VAL A 84 5.36 9.89 27.22
CA VAL A 84 5.28 9.70 28.69
C VAL A 84 5.74 8.28 29.06
N GLU A 85 7.03 8.09 29.36
CA GLU A 85 7.53 7.60 30.65
C GLU A 85 9.08 7.71 30.72
#